data_AF-A0A7W0Z8L6-F1
#
_entry.id   AF-A0A7W0Z8L6-F1
#
_cell.length_a   1.000
_cell.length_b   1.000
_cell.length_c   1.000
_cell.angle_alpha   90.00
_cell.angle_beta   90.00
_cell.angle_gamma   90.00
#
_symmetry.space_group_name_H-M   'P 1'
#
loop_
_entity.id
_entity.type
_entity.pdbx_description
1 polymer ?
#
loop_
_entity_poly.entity_id
_entity_poly.type
_entity_poly.pdbx_seq_one_letter_code
_entity_poly.pdbx_strand_id
1 'polypeptide(L)'
;MEAASGAGAARREGARRTLAPAFCLVTGLVLIAAGVLGFFFGGADFTSGPGVSGETFIVFEVNGWHNVVHVATGAFLVLMAASASTAITGALVFGVVYVAVTVLGFIDGDDLLTLAPINTADNFLHLALAIAGIVVGVAAGGLVGSARRRPAAT
;
A
#
# COMPACT_ATOMS: atom_id res chain seq x y z
N MET A 1 32.91 20.74 23.02
CA MET A 1 32.10 19.57 23.43
C MET A 1 30.64 19.66 22.96
N GLU A 2 30.11 20.84 22.62
CA GLU A 2 28.72 21.02 22.12
C GLU A 2 28.45 20.43 20.72
N ALA A 3 29.44 20.42 19.81
CA ALA A 3 29.26 19.91 18.45
C ALA A 3 28.95 18.39 18.38
N ALA A 4 29.43 17.61 19.36
CA ALA A 4 29.15 16.18 19.45
C ALA A 4 27.72 15.88 19.97
N SER A 5 27.14 16.80 20.76
CA SER A 5 25.77 16.71 21.27
C SER A 5 24.73 16.91 20.15
N GLY A 6 24.96 17.90 19.27
CA GLY A 6 24.09 18.19 18.14
C GLY A 6 24.06 17.08 17.08
N ALA A 7 25.19 16.44 16.79
CA ALA A 7 25.27 15.30 15.89
C ALA A 7 24.57 14.05 16.47
N GLY A 8 24.61 13.87 17.79
CA GLY A 8 23.88 12.83 18.51
C GLY A 8 22.36 13.07 18.52
N ALA A 9 21.93 14.33 18.66
CA ALA A 9 20.53 14.72 18.59
C ALA A 9 19.97 14.56 17.16
N ALA A 10 20.69 15.02 16.13
CA ALA A 10 20.29 14.86 14.73
C ALA A 10 20.26 13.38 14.28
N ARG A 11 21.20 12.55 14.75
CA ARG A 11 21.14 11.09 14.55
C ARG A 11 19.97 10.44 15.28
N ARG A 12 19.58 10.94 16.46
CA ARG A 12 18.41 10.45 17.23
C ARG A 12 17.08 10.93 16.64
N GLU A 13 17.06 12.10 16.00
CA GLU A 13 15.93 12.67 15.27
C GLU A 13 15.67 11.87 13.96
N GLY A 14 16.75 11.59 13.20
CA GLY A 14 16.70 10.74 12.01
C GLY A 14 16.38 9.27 12.32
N ALA A 15 16.78 8.76 13.49
CA ALA A 15 16.45 7.41 13.95
C ALA A 15 14.99 7.25 14.45
N ARG A 16 14.18 8.32 14.50
CA ARG A 16 12.80 8.30 15.02
C ARG A 16 11.71 8.60 14.00
N ARG A 17 12.04 8.71 12.71
CA ARG A 17 11.02 8.78 11.65
C ARG A 17 10.80 7.38 11.07
N THR A 18 9.66 6.79 11.37
CA THR A 18 9.24 5.53 10.76
C THR A 18 8.99 5.76 9.26
N LEU A 19 9.26 4.76 8.43
CA LEU A 19 9.00 4.83 6.99
C LEU A 19 7.52 4.66 6.64
N ALA A 20 6.66 4.30 7.61
CA ALA A 20 5.27 3.97 7.35
C ALA A 20 4.44 5.14 6.78
N PRO A 21 4.50 6.38 7.32
CA PRO A 21 3.77 7.50 6.72
C PRO A 21 4.20 7.78 5.28
N ALA A 22 5.50 7.73 4.99
CA ALA A 22 6.02 7.94 3.65
C ALA A 22 5.56 6.84 2.69
N PHE A 23 5.63 5.58 3.12
CA PHE A 23 5.13 4.43 2.37
C PHE A 23 3.64 4.58 2.04
N CYS A 24 2.80 4.86 3.05
CA CYS A 24 1.36 5.04 2.86
C CYS A 24 1.06 6.22 1.92
N LEU A 25 1.72 7.36 2.10
CA LEU A 25 1.48 8.53 1.27
C LEU A 25 1.88 8.29 -0.19
N VAL A 26 3.09 7.79 -0.44
CA VAL A 26 3.59 7.56 -1.80
C VAL A 26 2.77 6.48 -2.50
N THR A 27 2.57 5.33 -1.86
CA THR A 27 1.79 4.23 -2.44
C THR A 27 0.34 4.67 -2.67
N GLY A 28 -0.24 5.40 -1.72
CA GLY A 28 -1.60 5.90 -1.82
C GLY A 28 -1.79 6.86 -2.99
N LEU A 29 -0.88 7.82 -3.16
CA LEU A 29 -0.91 8.76 -4.29
C LEU A 29 -0.69 8.05 -5.63
N VAL A 30 0.21 7.07 -5.69
CA VAL A 30 0.43 6.26 -6.91
C VAL A 30 -0.82 5.47 -7.27
N LEU A 31 -1.49 4.83 -6.31
CA LEU A 31 -2.73 4.08 -6.57
C LEU A 31 -3.88 5.00 -7.00
N ILE A 32 -4.03 6.18 -6.38
CA ILE A 32 -5.01 7.19 -6.83
C ILE A 32 -4.70 7.60 -8.26
N ALA A 33 -3.44 7.94 -8.58
CA ALA A 33 -3.05 8.33 -9.92
C ALA A 33 -3.29 7.20 -10.92
N ALA A 34 -2.93 5.96 -10.59
CA ALA A 34 -3.17 4.80 -11.43
C ALA A 34 -4.66 4.58 -11.71
N GLY A 35 -5.52 4.62 -10.68
CA GLY A 35 -6.96 4.45 -10.86
C GLY A 35 -7.61 5.61 -11.64
N VAL A 36 -7.20 6.85 -11.37
CA VAL A 36 -7.68 8.02 -12.14
C VAL A 36 -7.26 7.94 -13.60
N LEU A 37 -5.98 7.65 -13.88
CA LEU A 37 -5.49 7.49 -15.25
C LEU A 37 -6.11 6.28 -15.95
N GLY A 38 -6.35 5.19 -15.21
CA GLY A 38 -7.04 4.01 -15.72
C GLY A 38 -8.44 4.33 -16.23
N PHE A 39 -9.20 5.21 -15.57
CA PHE A 39 -10.50 5.66 -16.09
C PHE A 39 -10.40 6.38 -17.45
N PHE A 40 -9.29 7.05 -17.74
CA PHE A 40 -9.10 7.76 -19.01
C PHE A 40 -8.48 6.89 -20.11
N PHE A 41 -7.66 5.91 -19.74
CA PHE A 41 -6.77 5.20 -20.68
C PHE A 41 -6.84 3.67 -20.61
N GLY A 42 -7.61 3.11 -19.67
CA GLY A 42 -7.73 1.68 -19.40
C GLY A 42 -9.16 1.23 -19.21
N GLY A 43 -10.14 1.98 -19.70
CA GLY A 43 -11.56 1.63 -19.57
C GLY A 43 -12.23 2.19 -18.31
N ALA A 44 -13.50 2.55 -18.48
CA ALA A 44 -14.36 3.12 -17.44
C ALA A 44 -15.66 2.32 -17.27
N ASP A 45 -15.78 1.17 -17.91
CA ASP A 45 -16.97 0.34 -17.83
C ASP A 45 -17.02 -0.43 -16.51
N PHE A 46 -18.24 -0.66 -16.05
CA PHE A 46 -18.51 -1.40 -14.82
C PHE A 46 -19.13 -2.76 -15.12
N THR A 47 -18.72 -3.37 -16.23
CA THR A 47 -19.13 -4.73 -16.58
C THR A 47 -18.69 -5.69 -15.50
N SER A 48 -19.55 -6.64 -15.16
CA SER A 48 -19.26 -7.69 -14.20
C SER A 48 -19.87 -9.01 -14.65
N GLY A 49 -19.28 -10.10 -14.19
CA GLY A 49 -19.64 -11.45 -14.56
C GLY A 49 -18.39 -12.34 -14.66
N PRO A 50 -18.57 -13.67 -14.70
CA PRO A 50 -17.45 -14.60 -14.83
C PRO A 50 -16.69 -14.35 -16.13
N GLY A 51 -15.35 -14.25 -16.05
CA GLY A 51 -14.48 -14.02 -17.20
C GLY A 51 -14.57 -12.60 -17.76
N VAL A 52 -14.87 -11.62 -16.90
CA VAL A 52 -14.84 -10.22 -17.31
C VAL A 52 -13.43 -9.84 -17.76
N SER A 53 -13.32 -9.24 -18.93
CA SER A 53 -12.07 -8.71 -19.48
C SER A 53 -12.07 -7.19 -19.43
N GLY A 54 -10.88 -6.62 -19.33
CA GLY A 54 -10.64 -5.19 -19.25
C GLY A 54 -9.87 -4.66 -20.45
N GLU A 55 -9.60 -3.36 -20.43
CA GLU A 55 -8.64 -2.78 -21.36
C GLU A 55 -7.24 -2.84 -20.76
N THR A 56 -6.23 -3.04 -21.63
CA THR A 56 -4.84 -3.01 -21.19
C THR A 56 -4.38 -1.57 -21.00
N PHE A 57 -4.06 -1.21 -19.76
CA PHE A 57 -3.40 0.04 -19.39
C PHE A 57 -1.95 -0.23 -19.00
N ILE A 58 -1.02 0.20 -19.86
CA ILE A 58 0.42 -0.11 -19.77
C ILE A 58 0.67 -1.62 -19.93
N VAL A 59 0.61 -2.37 -18.83
CA VAL A 59 0.73 -3.84 -18.78
C VAL A 59 -0.35 -4.47 -17.90
N PHE A 60 -1.22 -3.66 -17.31
CA PHE A 60 -2.25 -4.05 -16.36
C PHE A 60 -3.59 -4.15 -17.08
N GLU A 61 -4.40 -5.14 -16.72
CA GLU A 61 -5.74 -5.26 -17.27
C GLU A 61 -6.73 -4.67 -16.28
N VAL A 62 -7.40 -3.59 -16.67
CA VAL A 62 -8.26 -2.83 -15.76
C VAL A 62 -9.60 -2.52 -16.39
N ASN A 63 -10.59 -2.27 -15.55
CA ASN A 63 -11.89 -1.71 -15.92
C ASN A 63 -12.31 -0.68 -14.85
N GLY A 64 -13.53 -0.16 -14.96
CA GLY A 64 -14.08 0.79 -13.99
C GLY A 64 -14.07 0.27 -12.54
N TRP A 65 -14.39 -1.00 -12.31
CA TRP A 65 -14.33 -1.59 -10.96
C TRP A 65 -12.91 -1.61 -10.40
N HIS A 66 -11.94 -2.06 -11.19
CA HIS A 66 -10.53 -2.11 -10.79
C HIS A 66 -10.01 -0.69 -10.47
N ASN A 67 -10.38 0.31 -11.30
CA ASN A 67 -10.00 1.70 -11.09
C ASN A 67 -10.60 2.30 -9.81
N VAL A 68 -11.86 1.98 -9.47
CA VAL A 68 -12.45 2.37 -8.18
C VAL A 68 -11.68 1.76 -7.02
N VAL A 69 -11.32 0.48 -7.08
CA VAL A 69 -10.58 -0.19 -6.01
C VAL A 69 -9.20 0.46 -5.81
N HIS A 70 -8.51 0.83 -6.89
CA HIS A 70 -7.24 1.57 -6.82
C HIS A 70 -7.40 2.93 -6.14
N VAL A 71 -8.41 3.73 -6.55
CA VAL A 71 -8.66 5.04 -5.93
C VAL A 71 -9.05 4.90 -4.46
N ALA A 72 -9.94 3.96 -4.12
CA ALA A 72 -10.42 3.74 -2.76
C ALA A 72 -9.28 3.29 -1.82
N THR A 73 -8.47 2.34 -2.27
CA THR A 73 -7.30 1.87 -1.52
C THR A 73 -6.26 2.97 -1.38
N GLY A 74 -6.02 3.73 -2.45
CA GLY A 74 -5.08 4.84 -2.40
C GLY A 74 -5.53 5.95 -1.45
N ALA A 75 -6.81 6.30 -1.45
CA ALA A 75 -7.41 7.23 -0.51
C ALA A 75 -7.29 6.75 0.95
N PHE A 76 -7.58 5.46 1.20
CA PHE A 76 -7.34 4.83 2.50
C PHE A 76 -5.90 5.05 2.97
N LEU A 77 -4.90 4.72 2.14
CA LEU A 77 -3.50 4.87 2.52
C LEU A 77 -3.10 6.33 2.79
N VAL A 78 -3.57 7.29 1.98
CA VAL A 78 -3.34 8.72 2.22
C VAL A 78 -3.91 9.16 3.56
N LEU A 79 -5.12 8.70 3.92
CA LEU A 79 -5.72 8.98 5.22
C LEU A 79 -4.92 8.35 6.37
N MET A 80 -4.44 7.11 6.20
CA MET A 80 -3.63 6.44 7.21
C MET A 80 -2.25 7.10 7.41
N ALA A 81 -1.74 7.83 6.42
CA ALA A 81 -0.46 8.53 6.50
C ALA A 81 -0.44 9.72 7.50
N ALA A 82 -1.60 10.11 8.06
CA ALA A 82 -1.73 11.26 8.96
C ALA A 82 -0.88 11.19 10.24
N SER A 83 -0.53 9.99 10.71
CA SER A 83 0.34 9.80 11.87
C SER A 83 1.17 8.53 11.75
N ALA A 84 2.28 8.43 12.49
CA ALA A 84 3.10 7.21 12.52
C ALA A 84 2.30 5.98 12.98
N SER A 85 1.44 6.13 13.98
CA SER A 85 0.66 5.00 14.51
C SER A 85 -0.38 4.52 13.52
N THR A 86 -1.14 5.43 12.91
CA THR A 86 -2.12 5.08 11.88
C THR A 86 -1.44 4.51 10.65
N ALA A 87 -0.30 5.05 10.22
CA ALA A 87 0.39 4.57 9.04
C ALA A 87 0.95 3.15 9.22
N ILE A 88 1.43 2.80 10.42
CA ILE A 88 1.85 1.43 10.75
C ILE A 88 0.67 0.46 10.59
N THR A 89 -0.47 0.77 11.22
CA THR A 89 -1.68 -0.05 11.10
C THR A 89 -2.17 -0.11 9.66
N GLY A 90 -2.17 1.03 8.96
CA GLY A 90 -2.60 1.15 7.57
C GLY A 90 -1.74 0.31 6.63
N ALA A 91 -0.41 0.33 6.78
CA ALA A 91 0.51 -0.49 5.99
C ALA A 91 0.29 -1.99 6.22
N LEU A 92 0.04 -2.41 7.47
CA LEU A 92 -0.29 -3.81 7.79
C LEU A 92 -1.63 -4.25 7.20
N VAL A 93 -2.68 -3.45 7.39
CA VAL A 93 -4.02 -3.74 6.86
C VAL A 93 -3.96 -3.83 5.33
N PHE A 94 -3.34 -2.83 4.69
CA PHE A 94 -3.10 -2.84 3.25
C PHE A 94 -2.35 -4.10 2.80
N GLY A 95 -1.24 -4.43 3.47
CA GLY A 95 -0.45 -5.60 3.13
C GLY A 95 -1.24 -6.91 3.21
N VAL A 96 -2.01 -7.10 4.29
CA VAL A 96 -2.85 -8.29 4.48
C VAL A 96 -3.97 -8.37 3.43
N VAL A 97 -4.65 -7.25 3.15
CA VAL A 97 -5.69 -7.20 2.11
C VAL A 97 -5.09 -7.53 0.74
N TYR A 98 -3.89 -7.01 0.43
CA TYR A 98 -3.24 -7.28 -0.85
C TYR A 98 -2.72 -8.71 -0.97
N VAL A 99 -2.38 -9.39 0.13
CA VAL A 99 -2.18 -10.85 0.12
C VAL A 99 -3.46 -11.55 -0.32
N ALA A 100 -4.62 -11.18 0.24
CA ALA A 100 -5.89 -11.79 -0.15
C ALA A 100 -6.21 -11.52 -1.62
N VAL A 101 -6.03 -10.28 -2.11
CA VAL A 101 -6.20 -9.94 -3.53
C VAL A 101 -5.29 -10.79 -4.42
N THR A 102 -4.00 -10.91 -4.07
CA THR A 102 -3.04 -11.72 -4.83
C THR A 102 -3.43 -13.20 -4.88
N VAL A 103 -3.82 -13.76 -3.72
CA VAL A 103 -4.20 -15.18 -3.62
C VAL A 103 -5.46 -15.45 -4.43
N LEU A 104 -6.48 -14.59 -4.31
CA LEU A 104 -7.72 -14.72 -5.08
C LEU A 104 -7.45 -14.56 -6.58
N GLY A 105 -6.65 -13.58 -6.99
CA GLY A 105 -6.31 -13.38 -8.40
C GLY A 105 -5.57 -14.57 -9.04
N PHE A 106 -4.70 -15.25 -8.30
CA PHE A 106 -4.07 -16.49 -8.80
C PHE A 106 -5.01 -17.71 -8.79
N ILE A 107 -6.05 -17.72 -7.95
CA ILE A 107 -7.03 -18.82 -7.88
C ILE A 107 -8.09 -18.67 -8.98
N ASP A 108 -8.65 -17.48 -9.14
CA ASP A 108 -9.71 -17.19 -10.12
C ASP A 108 -9.14 -17.02 -11.54
N GLY A 109 -7.87 -16.64 -11.67
CA GLY A 109 -7.08 -16.72 -12.92
C GLY A 109 -7.22 -15.52 -13.84
N ASP A 110 -8.45 -15.04 -14.07
CA ASP A 110 -8.74 -14.01 -15.08
C ASP A 110 -9.47 -12.77 -14.50
N ASP A 111 -10.20 -12.92 -13.39
CA ASP A 111 -10.89 -11.83 -12.72
C ASP A 111 -10.82 -11.95 -11.19
N LEU A 112 -11.07 -10.84 -10.51
CA LEU A 112 -11.20 -10.77 -9.06
C LEU A 112 -12.67 -10.59 -8.70
N LEU A 113 -13.25 -11.59 -8.04
CA LEU A 113 -14.64 -11.58 -7.57
C LEU A 113 -15.66 -11.29 -8.68
N THR A 114 -15.40 -11.65 -9.94
CA THR A 114 -16.25 -11.36 -11.12
C THR A 114 -16.45 -9.87 -11.44
N LEU A 115 -15.66 -8.97 -10.82
CA LEU A 115 -15.81 -7.52 -10.98
C LEU A 115 -14.65 -6.89 -11.75
N ALA A 116 -13.43 -7.23 -11.34
CA ALA A 116 -12.23 -6.56 -11.82
C ALA A 116 -11.33 -7.56 -12.55
N PRO A 117 -11.05 -7.36 -13.85
CA PRO A 117 -10.04 -8.12 -14.57
C PRO A 117 -8.72 -8.06 -13.82
N ILE A 118 -7.99 -9.18 -13.77
CA ILE A 118 -6.70 -9.24 -13.08
C ILE A 118 -5.74 -10.13 -13.85
N ASN A 119 -4.80 -9.52 -14.56
CA ASN A 119 -3.84 -10.29 -15.33
C ASN A 119 -2.64 -10.73 -14.48
N THR A 120 -1.70 -11.46 -15.09
CA THR A 120 -0.50 -11.94 -14.38
C THR A 120 0.36 -10.78 -13.86
N ALA A 121 0.48 -9.67 -14.61
CA ALA A 121 1.25 -8.51 -14.18
C ALA A 121 0.62 -7.82 -12.96
N ASP A 122 -0.71 -7.72 -12.94
CA ASP A 122 -1.48 -7.25 -11.79
C ASP A 122 -1.18 -8.10 -10.55
N ASN A 123 -1.26 -9.42 -10.67
CA ASN A 123 -0.99 -10.34 -9.56
C ASN A 123 0.42 -10.18 -8.96
N PHE A 124 1.45 -10.00 -9.80
CA PHE A 124 2.81 -9.76 -9.32
C PHE A 124 2.98 -8.38 -8.66
N LEU A 125 2.33 -7.34 -9.20
CA LEU A 125 2.32 -6.03 -8.57
C LEU A 125 1.63 -6.09 -7.20
N HIS A 126 0.47 -6.74 -7.11
CA HIS A 126 -0.25 -6.94 -5.86
C HIS A 126 0.59 -7.69 -4.83
N LEU A 127 1.31 -8.74 -5.24
CA LEU A 127 2.22 -9.47 -4.37
C LEU A 127 3.35 -8.58 -3.83
N ALA A 128 3.97 -7.79 -4.70
CA ALA A 128 5.05 -6.88 -4.32
C ALA A 128 4.55 -5.83 -3.31
N LEU A 129 3.37 -5.25 -3.55
CA LEU A 129 2.72 -4.31 -2.65
C LEU A 129 2.34 -4.94 -1.31
N ALA A 130 1.83 -6.18 -1.33
CA ALA A 130 1.50 -6.95 -0.13
C ALA A 130 2.72 -7.13 0.78
N ILE A 131 3.83 -7.60 0.20
CA ILE A 131 5.10 -7.80 0.91
C ILE A 131 5.61 -6.47 1.47
N ALA A 132 5.63 -5.41 0.64
CA ALA A 132 6.09 -4.10 1.07
C ALA A 132 5.29 -3.56 2.25
N GLY A 133 3.95 -3.64 2.22
CA GLY A 133 3.07 -3.21 3.29
C GLY A 133 3.32 -3.96 4.60
N ILE A 134 3.42 -5.30 4.54
CA ILE A 134 3.70 -6.13 5.71
C ILE A 134 5.07 -5.79 6.30
N VAL A 135 6.12 -5.74 5.47
CA VAL A 135 7.48 -5.47 5.92
C VAL A 135 7.58 -4.09 6.59
N VAL A 136 7.03 -3.06 5.96
CA VAL A 136 7.03 -1.69 6.51
C VAL A 136 6.24 -1.64 7.82
N GLY A 137 5.05 -2.23 7.86
CA GLY A 137 4.20 -2.27 9.04
C GLY A 137 4.86 -2.98 10.22
N VAL A 138 5.40 -4.17 10.02
CA VAL A 138 6.07 -4.95 11.07
C VAL A 138 7.34 -4.25 11.55
N ALA A 139 8.20 -3.78 10.64
CA ALA A 139 9.44 -3.12 11.01
C ALA A 139 9.19 -1.82 11.79
N ALA A 140 8.25 -0.99 11.33
CA ALA A 140 7.91 0.27 12.01
C ALA A 140 7.19 0.02 13.36
N GLY A 141 6.32 -0.99 13.46
CA GLY A 141 5.68 -1.40 14.71
C GLY A 141 6.67 -1.89 15.77
N GLY A 142 7.65 -2.72 15.37
CA GLY A 142 8.70 -3.21 16.25
C GLY A 142 9.58 -2.10 16.83
N LEU A 143 9.88 -1.06 16.03
CA LEU A 143 10.63 0.12 16.47
C LEU A 143 9.87 0.95 17.53
N VAL A 144 8.57 1.18 17.32
CA VAL A 144 7.73 1.92 18.29
C VAL A 144 7.57 1.14 19.60
N GLY A 145 7.37 -0.18 19.53
CA GLY A 145 7.27 -1.05 20.69
C GLY A 145 8.56 -1.09 21.53
N SER A 146 9.72 -1.10 20.87
CA SER A 146 11.03 -1.10 21.54
C SER A 146 11.33 0.23 22.24
N ALA A 147 10.92 1.36 21.67
CA ALA A 147 11.09 2.68 22.27
C ALA A 147 10.28 2.87 23.57
N ARG A 148 9.08 2.25 23.66
CA ARG A 148 8.23 2.29 24.87
C ARG A 148 8.76 1.43 26.03
N ARG A 149 9.58 0.41 25.75
CA ARG A 149 10.06 -0.55 26.76
C ARG A 149 11.35 -0.15 27.49
N ARG A 150 12.01 0.95 27.12
CA ARG A 150 13.19 1.44 27.86
C ARG A 150 12.75 2.03 29.22
N PRO A 151 13.12 1.43 30.36
CA PRO A 151 12.84 2.02 31.67
C PRO A 151 13.60 3.35 31.79
N ALA A 152 12.98 4.37 32.39
CA ALA A 152 13.70 5.55 32.83
C ALA A 152 14.73 5.10 33.87
N ALA A 153 16.01 5.18 33.54
CA ALA A 153 17.08 4.89 34.48
C ALA A 153 16.97 5.90 35.63
N THR A 154 16.65 5.39 36.82
CA THR A 154 16.69 6.10 38.11
C THR A 154 18.11 6.21 38.62
#